data_AF-A0A353DME5-F1
#
_entry.id   AF-A0A353DME5-F1
#
_cell.length_a   1.000
_cell.length_b   1.000
_cell.length_c   1.000
_cell.angle_alpha   90.00
_cell.angle_beta   90.00
_cell.angle_gamma   90.00
#
_symmetry.space_group_name_H-M   'P 1'
#
loop_
_entity.id
_entity.type
_entity.pdbx_description
1 polymer ?
#
loop_
_entity_poly.entity_id
_entity_poly.type
_entity_poly.pdbx_seq_one_letter_code
_entity_poly.pdbx_strand_id
1 'polypeptide(L)'
;EEAKNEYEGKIQEIKNRQYDAYLEKDGFLLKARNGHRSIVGTLENKLRSYAYEFKLSTWLLRNALNLIVVAFFLFSVFYGLGIGKNLFTSKNIMSILGQSSVKIFYSLGVAGLILLGGTDLSVGRMTGLGAGFFNMILAREVYKSAFGFTIDVVSWPIVPKVILAFLVPIILCTIFSSIAGFFTAKFKMHPFITTLSTQLLIYGLFMIGYGSYPAFNADLSIAKKLKGNNYLNIIIAA
;
A
#
# COMPACT_ATOMS: atom_id res chain seq x y z
N GLU A 1 10.22 39.76 -18.29
CA GLU A 1 10.11 38.94 -17.07
C GLU A 1 10.03 39.79 -15.82
N GLU A 2 10.91 40.77 -15.66
CA GLU A 2 10.90 41.72 -14.52
C GLU A 2 9.57 42.46 -14.34
N ALA A 3 8.99 43.02 -15.41
CA ALA A 3 7.71 43.73 -15.33
C ALA A 3 6.53 42.84 -14.84
N LYS A 4 6.59 41.52 -15.09
CA LYS A 4 5.57 40.57 -14.63
C LYS A 4 5.74 40.27 -13.14
N ASN A 5 6.97 40.04 -12.69
CA ASN A 5 7.29 39.81 -11.28
C ASN A 5 6.98 41.04 -10.42
N GLU A 6 7.25 42.25 -10.92
CA GLU A 6 6.93 43.50 -10.24
C GLU A 6 5.41 43.69 -10.09
N TYR A 7 4.64 43.37 -11.15
CA TYR A 7 3.18 43.41 -11.13
C TYR A 7 2.58 42.40 -10.13
N GLU A 8 3.06 41.15 -10.13
CA GLU A 8 2.63 40.12 -9.18
C GLU A 8 2.98 40.48 -7.73
N GLY A 9 4.16 41.10 -7.51
CA GLY A 9 4.57 41.62 -6.20
C GLY A 9 3.64 42.71 -5.67
N LYS A 10 3.27 43.69 -6.52
CA LYS A 10 2.32 44.76 -6.14
C LYS A 10 0.93 44.21 -5.82
N ILE A 11 0.44 43.22 -6.57
CA ILE A 11 -0.84 42.54 -6.26
C ILE A 11 -0.78 41.86 -4.88
N GLN A 12 0.30 41.14 -4.61
CA GLN A 12 0.48 40.45 -3.33
C GLN A 12 0.54 41.46 -2.17
N GLU A 13 1.20 42.60 -2.36
CA GLU A 13 1.30 43.65 -1.35
C GLU A 13 -0.08 44.27 -1.04
N ILE A 14 -0.89 44.55 -2.05
CA ILE A 14 -2.27 45.03 -1.87
C ILE A 14 -3.12 43.99 -1.13
N LYS A 15 -2.97 42.71 -1.49
CA LYS A 15 -3.66 41.59 -0.84
C LYS A 15 -3.28 41.49 0.65
N ASN A 16 -2.00 41.63 0.97
CA ASN A 16 -1.49 41.61 2.34
C ASN A 16 -2.08 42.78 3.15
N ARG A 17 -2.01 44.02 2.63
CA ARG A 17 -2.57 45.19 3.32
C ARG A 17 -4.07 45.05 3.63
N GLN A 18 -4.86 44.53 2.69
CA GLN A 18 -6.28 44.29 2.92
C GLN A 18 -6.54 43.24 4.00
N TYR A 19 -5.74 42.18 4.03
CA TYR A 19 -5.87 41.12 5.02
C TYR A 19 -5.40 41.57 6.40
N ASP A 20 -4.32 42.35 6.48
CA ASP A 20 -3.80 42.90 7.73
C ASP A 20 -4.81 43.89 8.36
N ALA A 21 -5.43 44.76 7.54
CA ALA A 21 -6.51 45.62 8.00
C ALA A 21 -7.73 44.83 8.53
N TYR A 22 -8.03 43.67 7.91
CA TYR A 22 -9.08 42.78 8.41
C TYR A 22 -8.70 42.11 9.74
N LEU A 23 -7.46 41.63 9.89
CA LEU A 23 -6.96 41.02 11.12
C LEU A 23 -6.95 42.01 12.28
N GLU A 24 -6.58 43.26 12.02
CA GLU A 24 -6.60 44.33 13.01
C GLU A 24 -8.04 44.60 13.49
N LYS A 25 -8.98 44.71 12.55
CA LYS A 25 -10.42 44.83 12.87
C LYS A 25 -10.96 43.63 13.65
N ASP A 26 -10.65 42.39 13.25
CA ASP A 26 -11.06 41.18 13.98
C ASP A 26 -10.46 41.17 15.39
N GLY A 27 -9.21 41.62 15.55
CA GLY A 27 -8.54 41.78 16.84
C GLY A 27 -9.25 42.77 17.77
N PHE A 28 -9.68 43.92 17.26
CA PHE A 28 -10.47 44.88 18.04
C PHE A 28 -11.84 44.33 18.44
N LEU A 29 -12.53 43.64 17.52
CA LEU A 29 -13.81 42.99 17.79
C LEU A 29 -13.67 41.87 18.84
N LEU A 30 -12.57 41.12 18.82
CA LEU A 30 -12.27 40.10 19.81
C LEU A 30 -12.05 40.71 21.20
N LYS A 31 -11.28 41.80 21.29
CA LYS A 31 -11.05 42.55 22.55
C LYS A 31 -12.34 43.14 23.09
N ALA A 32 -13.17 43.75 22.24
CA ALA A 32 -14.46 44.32 22.62
C ALA A 32 -15.46 43.26 23.12
N ARG A 33 -15.26 41.99 22.76
CA ARG A 33 -16.11 40.85 23.15
C ARG A 33 -15.48 39.97 24.23
N ASN A 34 -14.50 40.48 24.98
CA ASN A 34 -13.79 39.75 26.02
C ASN A 34 -13.28 38.36 25.55
N GLY A 35 -12.75 38.29 24.33
CA GLY A 35 -12.17 37.05 23.78
C GLY A 35 -13.16 36.11 23.08
N HIS A 36 -14.46 36.38 23.11
CA HIS A 36 -15.45 35.51 22.48
C HIS A 36 -15.79 35.96 21.05
N ARG A 37 -15.58 35.09 20.07
CA ARG A 37 -16.02 35.32 18.68
C ARG A 37 -17.50 34.96 18.48
N SER A 38 -18.18 35.70 17.62
CA SER A 38 -19.49 35.26 17.10
C SER A 38 -19.28 34.09 16.16
N ILE A 39 -20.28 33.21 16.03
CA ILE A 39 -20.31 32.14 15.04
C ILE A 39 -20.16 32.73 13.63
N VAL A 40 -20.83 33.85 13.35
CA VAL A 40 -20.73 34.57 12.08
C VAL A 40 -19.31 35.10 11.86
N GLY A 41 -18.72 35.71 12.89
CA GLY A 41 -17.34 36.22 12.81
C GLY A 41 -16.31 35.09 12.64
N THR A 42 -16.56 33.93 13.26
CA THR A 42 -15.70 32.74 13.12
C THR A 42 -15.76 32.17 11.71
N LEU A 43 -16.96 32.15 11.10
CA LEU A 43 -17.15 31.70 9.73
C LEU A 43 -16.53 32.68 8.72
N GLU A 44 -16.75 33.99 8.91
CA GLU A 44 -16.14 35.02 8.07
C GLU A 44 -14.61 34.97 8.13
N ASN A 45 -14.04 34.82 9.34
CA ASN A 45 -12.59 34.71 9.51
C ASN A 45 -12.04 33.47 8.80
N LYS A 46 -12.67 32.30 9.00
CA LYS A 46 -12.28 31.08 8.27
C LYS A 46 -12.34 31.25 6.75
N LEU A 47 -13.39 31.87 6.22
CA LEU A 47 -13.56 32.10 4.78
C LEU A 47 -12.52 33.09 4.23
N ARG A 48 -12.28 34.20 4.94
CA ARG A 48 -11.30 35.22 4.52
C ARG A 48 -9.87 34.72 4.62
N SER A 49 -9.50 34.04 5.71
CA SER A 49 -8.20 33.38 5.83
C SER A 49 -8.01 32.34 4.73
N TYR A 50 -9.04 31.54 4.44
CA TYR A 50 -8.98 30.58 3.34
C TYR A 50 -8.78 31.26 1.98
N ALA A 51 -9.53 32.30 1.65
CA ALA A 51 -9.38 33.06 0.40
C ALA A 51 -8.02 33.79 0.29
N TYR A 52 -7.47 34.23 1.42
CA TYR A 52 -6.17 34.86 1.48
C TYR A 52 -5.03 33.87 1.24
N GLU A 53 -5.06 32.71 1.90
CA GLU A 53 -4.05 31.66 1.79
C GLU A 53 -4.20 30.80 0.53
N PHE A 54 -5.36 30.86 -0.15
CA PHE A 54 -5.62 30.06 -1.34
C PHE A 54 -4.61 30.36 -2.46
N LYS A 55 -3.75 29.37 -2.72
CA LYS A 55 -2.85 29.29 -3.86
C LYS A 55 -3.05 27.93 -4.51
N LEU A 56 -3.35 27.90 -5.81
CA LEU A 56 -3.72 26.68 -6.50
C LEU A 56 -2.63 25.60 -6.38
N SER A 57 -1.36 25.95 -6.59
CA SER A 57 -0.22 25.01 -6.47
C SER A 57 -0.16 24.38 -5.08
N THR A 58 -0.25 25.18 -4.03
CA THR A 58 -0.17 24.70 -2.64
C THR A 58 -1.40 23.91 -2.23
N TRP A 59 -2.56 24.29 -2.73
CA TRP A 59 -3.82 23.57 -2.53
C TRP A 59 -3.82 22.21 -3.22
N LEU A 60 -3.35 22.15 -4.48
CA LEU A 60 -3.18 20.91 -5.25
C LEU A 60 -2.19 19.98 -4.55
N LEU A 61 -1.07 20.49 -4.05
CA LEU A 61 -0.07 19.69 -3.32
C LEU A 61 -0.62 19.14 -2.00
N ARG A 62 -1.33 19.96 -1.22
CA ARG A 62 -1.96 19.53 0.05
C ARG A 62 -3.05 18.48 -0.16
N ASN A 63 -3.78 18.55 -1.27
CA ASN A 63 -4.88 17.65 -1.59
C ASN A 63 -4.54 16.66 -2.72
N ALA A 64 -3.26 16.50 -3.06
CA ALA A 64 -2.84 15.77 -4.26
C ALA A 64 -3.38 14.34 -4.27
N LEU A 65 -3.26 13.64 -3.14
CA LEU A 65 -3.76 12.28 -3.00
C LEU A 65 -5.28 12.21 -3.19
N ASN A 66 -6.03 13.09 -2.53
CA ASN A 66 -7.48 13.12 -2.62
C ASN A 66 -7.95 13.39 -4.05
N LEU A 67 -7.27 14.31 -4.74
CA LEU A 67 -7.54 14.61 -6.14
C LEU A 67 -7.24 13.43 -7.07
N ILE A 68 -6.12 12.74 -6.87
CA ILE A 68 -5.75 11.55 -7.65
C ILE A 68 -6.80 10.44 -7.44
N VAL A 69 -7.22 10.20 -6.20
CA VAL A 69 -8.25 9.18 -5.90
C VAL A 69 -9.58 9.54 -6.55
N VAL A 70 -10.05 10.77 -6.41
CA VAL A 70 -11.31 11.24 -7.01
C VAL A 70 -11.24 11.18 -8.54
N ALA A 71 -10.14 11.62 -9.14
CA ALA A 71 -9.93 11.55 -10.59
C ALA A 71 -9.94 10.10 -11.10
N PHE A 72 -9.32 9.18 -10.36
CA PHE A 72 -9.34 7.75 -10.69
C PHE A 72 -10.76 7.16 -10.63
N PHE A 73 -11.55 7.51 -9.62
CA PHE A 73 -12.94 7.07 -9.52
C PHE A 73 -13.82 7.63 -10.63
N LEU A 74 -13.70 8.92 -10.95
CA LEU A 74 -14.40 9.54 -12.08
C LEU A 74 -14.02 8.83 -13.39
N PHE A 75 -12.73 8.65 -13.65
CA PHE A 75 -12.23 7.95 -14.83
C PHE A 75 -12.79 6.52 -14.94
N SER A 76 -12.79 5.77 -13.84
CA SER A 76 -13.33 4.41 -13.74
C SER A 76 -14.83 4.34 -14.09
N VAL A 77 -15.63 5.29 -13.59
CA VAL A 77 -17.07 5.39 -13.89
C VAL A 77 -17.32 5.76 -15.35
N PHE A 78 -16.61 6.77 -15.88
CA PHE A 78 -16.74 7.18 -17.28
C PHE A 78 -16.33 6.07 -18.25
N TYR A 79 -15.25 5.34 -17.95
CA TYR A 79 -14.79 4.22 -18.78
C TYR A 79 -15.78 3.05 -18.80
N GLY A 80 -16.43 2.76 -17.66
CA GLY A 80 -17.46 1.72 -17.54
C GLY A 80 -18.77 2.04 -18.26
N LEU A 81 -19.10 3.33 -18.44
CA LEU A 81 -20.30 3.78 -19.16
C LEU A 81 -20.11 3.86 -20.68
N GLY A 82 -18.90 4.16 -21.16
CA GLY A 82 -18.66 4.49 -22.57
C GLY A 82 -18.40 3.30 -23.48
N ILE A 83 -17.49 2.38 -23.10
CA ILE A 83 -16.94 1.35 -24.02
C ILE A 83 -16.42 0.09 -23.26
N GLY A 84 -16.08 0.20 -21.97
CA GLY A 84 -15.44 -0.87 -21.20
C GLY A 84 -16.42 -1.84 -20.51
N LYS A 85 -15.92 -3.03 -20.13
CA LYS A 85 -16.64 -3.90 -19.18
C LYS A 85 -16.85 -3.14 -17.87
N ASN A 86 -18.09 -3.06 -17.39
CA ASN A 86 -18.42 -2.40 -16.12
C ASN A 86 -17.57 -2.95 -14.96
N LEU A 87 -16.70 -2.11 -14.40
CA LEU A 87 -15.88 -2.43 -13.23
C LEU A 87 -16.74 -2.73 -12.00
N PHE A 88 -17.93 -2.15 -11.93
CA PHE A 88 -18.94 -2.35 -10.88
C PHE A 88 -19.85 -3.57 -11.08
N THR A 89 -19.45 -4.54 -11.90
CA THR A 89 -20.18 -5.82 -12.00
C THR A 89 -19.90 -6.66 -10.75
N SER A 90 -20.90 -7.38 -10.23
CA SER A 90 -20.76 -8.23 -9.04
C SER A 90 -19.57 -9.19 -9.12
N LYS A 91 -19.30 -9.77 -10.29
CA LYS A 91 -18.13 -10.64 -10.52
C LYS A 91 -16.79 -9.90 -10.39
N ASN A 92 -16.70 -8.68 -10.90
CA ASN A 92 -15.49 -7.88 -10.82
C ASN A 92 -15.24 -7.39 -9.39
N ILE A 93 -16.31 -7.00 -8.69
CA ILE A 93 -16.26 -6.64 -7.27
C ILE A 93 -15.76 -7.82 -6.44
N MET A 94 -16.34 -9.01 -6.60
CA MET A 94 -15.88 -10.22 -5.89
C MET A 94 -14.43 -10.58 -6.25
N SER A 95 -14.00 -10.39 -7.50
CA SER A 95 -12.60 -10.63 -7.90
C SER A 95 -11.63 -9.63 -7.27
N ILE A 96 -12.01 -8.35 -7.21
CA ILE A 96 -11.20 -7.28 -6.58
C ILE A 96 -11.15 -7.50 -5.07
N LEU A 97 -12.29 -7.81 -4.45
CA LEU A 97 -12.40 -8.02 -3.01
C LEU A 97 -11.60 -9.25 -2.60
N GLY A 98 -11.70 -10.36 -3.34
CA GLY A 98 -10.89 -11.56 -3.10
C GLY A 98 -9.38 -11.30 -3.22
N GLN A 99 -8.92 -10.57 -4.25
CA GLN A 99 -7.50 -10.22 -4.40
C GLN A 99 -7.02 -9.17 -3.38
N SER A 100 -7.90 -8.27 -2.93
CA SER A 100 -7.56 -7.20 -2.00
C SER A 100 -7.62 -7.67 -0.54
N SER A 101 -8.51 -8.61 -0.22
CA SER A 101 -8.70 -9.19 1.10
C SER A 101 -7.38 -9.76 1.63
N VAL A 102 -6.70 -10.60 0.85
CA VAL A 102 -5.38 -11.15 1.21
C VAL A 102 -4.35 -10.05 1.49
N LYS A 103 -4.43 -8.93 0.74
CA LYS A 103 -3.52 -7.80 0.91
C LYS A 103 -3.73 -7.00 2.18
N ILE A 104 -4.98 -6.86 2.59
CA ILE A 104 -5.34 -6.18 3.84
C ILE A 104 -4.80 -6.95 5.05
N PHE A 105 -4.89 -8.30 5.04
CA PHE A 105 -4.42 -9.11 6.15
C PHE A 105 -2.91 -8.99 6.41
N TYR A 106 -2.06 -9.12 5.38
CA TYR A 106 -0.61 -8.94 5.60
C TYR A 106 -0.24 -7.47 5.86
N SER A 107 -0.97 -6.50 5.28
CA SER A 107 -0.73 -5.08 5.53
C SER A 107 -1.02 -4.69 6.98
N LEU A 108 -2.01 -5.31 7.62
CA LEU A 108 -2.31 -5.10 9.03
C LEU A 108 -1.13 -5.53 9.92
N GLY A 109 -0.46 -6.63 9.57
CA GLY A 109 0.76 -7.07 10.26
C GLY A 109 1.92 -6.09 10.08
N VAL A 110 2.08 -5.49 8.90
CA VAL A 110 3.18 -4.55 8.60
C VAL A 110 2.91 -3.14 9.10
N ALA A 111 1.66 -2.77 9.37
CA ALA A 111 1.30 -1.45 9.87
C ALA A 111 2.06 -1.06 11.16
N GLY A 112 2.32 -2.02 12.05
CA GLY A 112 3.11 -1.79 13.26
C GLY A 112 4.58 -1.42 12.98
N LEU A 113 5.20 -2.04 11.98
CA LEU A 113 6.57 -1.70 11.55
C LEU A 113 6.62 -0.29 10.97
N ILE A 114 5.65 0.06 10.13
CA ILE A 114 5.52 1.41 9.52
C ILE A 114 5.34 2.48 10.58
N LEU A 115 4.51 2.24 11.60
CA LEU A 115 4.29 3.18 12.70
C LEU A 115 5.53 3.38 13.58
N LEU A 116 6.38 2.36 13.75
CA LEU A 116 7.65 2.44 14.48
C LEU A 116 8.79 3.09 13.67
N GLY A 117 8.48 3.65 12.50
CA GLY A 117 9.44 4.36 11.64
C GLY A 117 10.21 3.46 10.67
N GLY A 118 9.88 2.16 10.59
CA GLY A 118 10.45 1.24 9.60
C GLY A 118 9.49 1.01 8.43
N THR A 119 9.92 1.18 7.18
CA THR A 119 9.10 0.76 6.03
C THR A 119 9.45 -0.66 5.60
N ASP A 120 8.46 -1.52 5.36
CA ASP A 120 8.64 -2.84 4.76
C ASP A 120 7.80 -2.99 3.49
N LEU A 121 8.35 -2.49 2.38
CA LEU A 121 7.76 -2.62 1.06
C LEU A 121 7.89 -4.05 0.50
N SER A 122 8.77 -4.87 1.08
CA SER A 122 9.15 -6.18 0.54
C SER A 122 8.25 -7.34 0.96
N VAL A 123 7.43 -7.13 2.01
CA VAL A 123 6.55 -8.15 2.58
C VAL A 123 5.71 -8.89 1.53
N GLY A 124 5.11 -8.18 0.56
CA GLY A 124 4.23 -8.81 -0.43
C GLY A 124 4.97 -9.78 -1.36
N ARG A 125 6.25 -9.51 -1.67
CA ARG A 125 7.10 -10.41 -2.46
C ARG A 125 7.67 -11.53 -1.60
N MET A 126 7.99 -11.27 -0.33
CA MET A 126 8.39 -12.29 0.64
C MET A 126 7.28 -13.32 0.86
N THR A 127 6.03 -12.88 1.06
CA THR A 127 4.88 -13.79 1.21
C THR A 127 4.59 -14.56 -0.07
N GLY A 128 4.81 -13.95 -1.24
CA GLY A 128 4.70 -14.63 -2.54
C GLY A 128 5.73 -15.74 -2.71
N LEU A 129 7.00 -15.45 -2.37
CA LEU A 129 8.07 -16.45 -2.33
C LEU A 129 7.73 -17.57 -1.34
N GLY A 130 7.30 -17.23 -0.13
CA GLY A 130 6.90 -18.19 0.89
C GLY A 130 5.76 -19.11 0.45
N ALA A 131 4.72 -18.55 -0.19
CA ALA A 131 3.62 -19.33 -0.76
C ALA A 131 4.09 -20.28 -1.88
N GLY A 132 5.03 -19.82 -2.72
CA GLY A 132 5.64 -20.66 -3.74
C GLY A 132 6.40 -21.85 -3.14
N PHE A 133 7.26 -21.62 -2.15
CA PHE A 133 8.03 -22.68 -1.49
C PHE A 133 7.12 -23.64 -0.71
N PHE A 134 6.09 -23.12 -0.05
CA PHE A 134 5.05 -23.91 0.60
C PHE A 134 4.36 -24.87 -0.39
N ASN A 135 3.92 -24.33 -1.53
CA ASN A 135 3.27 -25.14 -2.58
C ASN A 135 4.24 -26.16 -3.19
N MET A 136 5.50 -25.78 -3.39
CA MET A 136 6.53 -26.67 -3.91
C MET A 136 6.83 -27.83 -2.97
N ILE A 137 6.82 -27.61 -1.66
CA ILE A 137 7.04 -28.72 -0.72
C ILE A 137 5.82 -29.67 -0.71
N LEU A 138 4.61 -29.13 -0.92
CA LEU A 138 3.36 -29.88 -0.82
C LEU A 138 2.88 -30.52 -2.12
N ALA A 139 3.54 -30.31 -3.25
CA ALA A 139 3.01 -30.87 -4.48
C ALA A 139 3.23 -32.37 -4.63
N ARG A 140 2.55 -32.86 -5.67
CA ARG A 140 2.40 -34.28 -5.99
C ARG A 140 3.46 -34.77 -6.99
N GLU A 141 4.16 -33.87 -7.65
CA GLU A 141 5.21 -34.17 -8.62
C GLU A 141 6.58 -33.72 -8.11
N VAL A 142 7.64 -34.40 -8.55
CA VAL A 142 9.02 -34.08 -8.15
C VAL A 142 9.45 -32.79 -8.84
N TYR A 143 9.88 -31.83 -8.03
CA TYR A 143 10.39 -30.56 -8.52
C TYR A 143 11.84 -30.69 -8.95
N LYS A 144 12.06 -30.50 -10.25
CA LYS A 144 13.39 -30.22 -10.80
C LYS A 144 13.66 -28.73 -10.62
N SER A 145 14.54 -28.37 -9.70
CA SER A 145 14.95 -26.98 -9.52
C SER A 145 15.64 -26.48 -10.77
N ALA A 146 15.41 -25.20 -11.11
CA ALA A 146 16.19 -24.49 -12.12
C ALA A 146 17.70 -24.44 -11.79
N PHE A 147 18.06 -24.68 -10.53
CA PHE A 147 19.44 -24.75 -10.05
C PHE A 147 20.05 -26.17 -10.08
N GLY A 148 19.39 -27.13 -10.74
CA GLY A 148 19.93 -28.48 -10.96
C GLY A 148 19.81 -29.46 -9.78
N PHE A 149 19.30 -29.02 -8.63
CA PHE A 149 18.94 -29.91 -7.53
C PHE A 149 17.49 -30.41 -7.67
N THR A 150 17.24 -31.69 -7.41
CA THR A 150 15.87 -32.22 -7.34
C THR A 150 15.47 -32.33 -5.88
N ILE A 151 14.32 -31.77 -5.52
CA ILE A 151 13.74 -31.95 -4.18
C ILE A 151 12.64 -33.00 -4.32
N ASP A 152 12.95 -34.25 -3.99
CA ASP A 152 11.94 -35.31 -3.88
C ASP A 152 11.38 -35.35 -2.45
N VAL A 153 10.33 -34.56 -2.24
CA VAL A 153 9.51 -34.57 -1.01
C VAL A 153 8.15 -35.22 -1.26
N VAL A 154 7.98 -35.93 -2.38
CA VAL A 154 6.69 -36.53 -2.77
C VAL A 154 6.37 -37.72 -1.88
N SER A 155 7.36 -38.57 -1.58
CA SER A 155 7.20 -39.82 -0.81
C SER A 155 7.24 -39.64 0.72
N TRP A 156 7.33 -38.41 1.23
CA TRP A 156 7.43 -38.16 2.67
C TRP A 156 6.08 -38.31 3.40
N PRO A 157 6.07 -38.76 4.67
CA PRO A 157 4.86 -38.78 5.49
C PRO A 157 4.22 -37.39 5.61
N ILE A 158 2.88 -37.34 5.61
CA ILE A 158 2.10 -36.10 5.52
C ILE A 158 2.45 -35.10 6.64
N VAL A 159 2.59 -35.57 7.87
CA VAL A 159 2.84 -34.72 9.06
C VAL A 159 4.17 -33.96 8.98
N PRO A 160 5.34 -34.63 8.83
CA PRO A 160 6.62 -33.93 8.69
C PRO A 160 6.69 -33.07 7.42
N LYS A 161 6.02 -33.49 6.33
CA LYS A 161 5.94 -32.72 5.08
C LYS A 161 5.25 -31.36 5.29
N VAL A 162 4.14 -31.33 6.02
CA VAL A 162 3.40 -30.09 6.32
C VAL A 162 4.21 -29.18 7.26
N ILE A 163 4.87 -29.73 8.28
CA ILE A 163 5.70 -28.93 9.19
C ILE A 163 6.85 -28.27 8.43
N LEU A 164 7.53 -29.03 7.57
CA LEU A 164 8.63 -28.53 6.74
C LEU A 164 8.13 -27.47 5.74
N ALA A 165 6.92 -27.65 5.19
CA ALA A 165 6.29 -26.67 4.31
C ALA A 165 6.07 -25.31 4.98
N PHE A 166 5.79 -25.26 6.30
CA PHE A 166 5.70 -23.99 7.04
C PHE A 166 7.07 -23.46 7.48
N LEU A 167 7.98 -24.33 7.90
CA LEU A 167 9.27 -23.92 8.45
C LEU A 167 10.18 -23.27 7.40
N VAL A 168 10.24 -23.84 6.19
CA VAL A 168 11.13 -23.36 5.11
C VAL A 168 10.81 -21.92 4.68
N PRO A 169 9.54 -21.56 4.39
CA PRO A 169 9.16 -20.17 4.13
C PRO A 169 9.53 -19.20 5.25
N ILE A 170 9.33 -19.59 6.53
CA ILE A 170 9.64 -18.72 7.67
C ILE A 170 11.15 -18.42 7.73
N ILE A 171 11.98 -19.45 7.55
CA ILE A 171 13.44 -19.30 7.55
C ILE A 171 13.88 -18.42 6.38
N LEU A 172 13.38 -18.68 5.17
CA LEU A 172 13.71 -17.88 3.99
C LEU A 172 13.32 -16.41 4.15
N CYS A 173 12.10 -16.13 4.60
CA CYS A 173 11.64 -14.76 4.87
C CYS A 173 12.51 -14.08 5.95
N THR A 174 12.89 -14.80 7.00
CA THR A 174 13.75 -14.26 8.06
C THR A 174 15.14 -13.91 7.55
N ILE A 175 15.71 -14.73 6.66
CA ILE A 175 17.01 -14.45 6.03
C ILE A 175 16.94 -13.18 5.18
N PHE A 176 15.95 -13.07 4.29
CA PHE A 176 15.80 -11.87 3.46
C PHE A 176 15.51 -10.60 4.27
N SER A 177 14.69 -10.71 5.32
CA SER A 177 14.41 -9.60 6.23
C SER A 177 15.66 -9.18 7.01
N SER A 178 16.45 -10.15 7.49
CA SER A 178 17.72 -9.89 8.20
C SER A 178 18.75 -9.22 7.29
N ILE A 179 18.83 -9.61 6.02
CA ILE A 179 19.69 -8.94 5.03
C ILE A 179 19.27 -7.48 4.87
N ALA A 180 17.97 -7.21 4.66
CA ALA A 180 17.46 -5.85 4.53
C ALA A 180 17.76 -4.99 5.78
N GLY A 181 17.52 -5.54 6.97
CA GLY A 181 17.79 -4.89 8.26
C GLY A 181 19.28 -4.64 8.48
N PHE A 182 20.14 -5.60 8.13
CA PHE A 182 21.60 -5.47 8.21
C PHE A 182 22.10 -4.32 7.33
N PHE A 183 21.63 -4.25 6.08
CA PHE A 183 22.02 -3.18 5.15
C PHE A 183 21.55 -1.79 5.63
N THR A 184 20.35 -1.69 6.18
CA THR A 184 19.84 -0.46 6.81
C THR A 184 20.69 -0.05 8.02
N ALA A 185 21.00 -0.99 8.92
CA ALA A 185 21.73 -0.69 10.15
C ALA A 185 23.23 -0.37 9.90
N LYS A 186 23.89 -1.14 9.03
CA LYS A 186 25.34 -1.01 8.78
C LYS A 186 25.67 0.17 7.88
N PHE A 187 24.90 0.38 6.80
CA PHE A 187 25.19 1.40 5.80
C PHE A 187 24.36 2.67 5.97
N LYS A 188 23.52 2.76 7.02
CA LYS A 188 22.61 3.89 7.28
C LYS A 188 21.73 4.24 6.07
N MET A 189 21.42 3.24 5.24
CA MET A 189 20.56 3.43 4.08
C MET A 189 19.12 3.62 4.53
N HIS A 190 18.41 4.57 3.90
CA HIS A 190 17.00 4.81 4.20
C HIS A 190 16.19 3.51 4.00
N PRO A 191 15.35 3.09 4.98
CA PRO A 191 14.60 1.83 4.94
C PRO A 191 13.78 1.60 3.65
N PHE A 192 13.32 2.67 3.00
CA PHE A 192 12.65 2.57 1.70
C PHE A 192 13.54 1.98 0.61
N ILE A 193 14.81 2.38 0.56
CA ILE A 193 15.74 1.94 -0.47
C ILE A 193 16.09 0.47 -0.27
N THR A 194 16.40 0.08 0.98
CA THR A 194 16.79 -1.30 1.28
C THR A 194 15.65 -2.28 1.03
N THR A 195 14.42 -1.93 1.40
CA THR A 195 13.25 -2.80 1.18
C THR A 195 12.78 -2.81 -0.27
N LEU A 196 12.95 -1.72 -1.03
CA LEU A 196 12.72 -1.69 -2.48
C LEU A 196 13.74 -2.57 -3.22
N SER A 197 15.02 -2.55 -2.81
CA SER A 197 16.03 -3.45 -3.37
C SER A 197 15.74 -4.91 -3.02
N THR A 198 15.38 -5.21 -1.77
CA THR A 198 15.07 -6.58 -1.33
C THR A 198 13.86 -7.16 -2.05
N GLN A 199 12.79 -6.39 -2.31
CA GLN A 199 11.67 -6.91 -3.10
C GLN A 199 12.06 -7.26 -4.55
N LEU A 200 12.98 -6.50 -5.17
CA LEU A 200 13.44 -6.76 -6.53
C LEU A 200 14.34 -7.99 -6.58
N LEU A 201 15.22 -8.14 -5.58
CA LEU A 201 16.06 -9.31 -5.40
C LEU A 201 15.20 -10.57 -5.23
N ILE A 202 14.22 -10.53 -4.32
CA ILE A 202 13.28 -11.65 -4.11
C ILE A 202 12.53 -11.98 -5.38
N TYR A 203 12.01 -10.98 -6.09
CA TYR A 203 11.29 -11.18 -7.34
C TYR A 203 12.19 -11.81 -8.41
N GLY A 204 13.42 -11.34 -8.57
CA GLY A 204 14.39 -11.89 -9.52
C GLY A 204 14.76 -13.35 -9.20
N LEU A 205 15.09 -13.63 -7.94
CA LEU A 205 15.38 -15.00 -7.49
C LEU A 205 14.17 -15.92 -7.65
N PHE A 206 12.97 -15.43 -7.35
CA PHE A 206 11.74 -16.18 -7.50
C PHE A 206 11.49 -16.51 -8.98
N MET A 207 11.64 -15.55 -9.89
CA MET A 207 11.45 -15.78 -11.33
C MET A 207 12.46 -16.77 -11.91
N ILE A 208 13.72 -16.70 -11.49
CA ILE A 208 14.76 -17.65 -11.91
C ILE A 208 14.47 -19.05 -11.34
N GLY A 209 14.06 -19.14 -10.08
CA GLY A 209 13.77 -20.41 -9.42
C GLY A 209 12.47 -21.10 -9.88
N TYR A 210 11.43 -20.32 -10.22
CA TYR A 210 10.07 -20.81 -10.52
C TYR A 210 9.64 -20.69 -11.98
N GLY A 211 10.46 -20.14 -12.88
CA GLY A 211 10.08 -19.77 -14.26
C GLY A 211 9.49 -20.87 -15.14
N SER A 212 9.49 -22.14 -14.70
CA SER A 212 8.99 -23.29 -15.46
C SER A 212 7.71 -23.95 -14.89
N TYR A 213 7.14 -23.49 -13.77
CA TYR A 213 5.98 -24.15 -13.15
C TYR A 213 4.89 -23.19 -12.69
N PRO A 214 3.59 -23.60 -12.72
CA PRO A 214 2.53 -22.80 -12.13
C PRO A 214 2.77 -22.69 -10.62
N ALA A 215 2.96 -21.46 -10.12
CA ALA A 215 3.28 -21.15 -8.72
C ALA A 215 2.22 -21.64 -7.69
N PHE A 216 1.16 -22.29 -8.15
CA PHE A 216 -0.03 -22.67 -7.39
C PHE A 216 -0.53 -24.09 -7.71
N ASN A 217 0.36 -25.07 -7.87
CA ASN A 217 0.02 -26.50 -8.04
C ASN A 217 0.16 -27.30 -6.73
N ALA A 218 -0.26 -26.76 -5.59
CA ALA A 218 -0.33 -27.55 -4.35
C ALA A 218 -1.39 -28.65 -4.45
N ASP A 219 -1.14 -29.82 -3.83
CA ASP A 219 -2.14 -30.88 -3.78
C ASP A 219 -3.31 -30.48 -2.86
N LEU A 220 -4.42 -30.04 -3.46
CA LEU A 220 -5.66 -29.72 -2.75
C LEU A 220 -6.25 -30.93 -2.01
N SER A 221 -5.81 -32.16 -2.27
CA SER A 221 -6.19 -33.35 -1.49
C SER A 221 -5.69 -33.28 -0.04
N ILE A 222 -4.47 -32.74 0.16
CA ILE A 222 -3.90 -32.54 1.49
C ILE A 222 -4.65 -31.40 2.21
N ALA A 223 -4.97 -30.32 1.49
CA ALA A 223 -5.79 -29.23 2.03
C ALA A 223 -7.21 -29.71 2.41
N LYS A 224 -7.82 -30.59 1.61
CA LYS A 224 -9.13 -31.20 1.91
C LYS A 224 -9.08 -32.15 3.10
N LYS A 225 -8.01 -32.96 3.24
CA LYS A 225 -7.80 -33.85 4.40
C LYS A 225 -7.53 -33.09 5.70
N LEU A 226 -6.85 -31.94 5.65
CA LEU A 226 -6.62 -31.06 6.80
C LEU A 226 -7.82 -30.19 7.16
N LYS A 227 -8.62 -29.75 6.18
CA LYS A 227 -9.77 -28.86 6.42
C LYS A 227 -11.06 -29.57 6.84
N GLY A 228 -11.20 -30.87 6.59
CA GLY A 228 -12.45 -31.60 6.83
C GLY A 228 -13.56 -31.20 5.85
N ASN A 229 -14.54 -32.09 5.64
CA ASN A 229 -15.46 -32.04 4.50
C ASN A 229 -16.59 -30.98 4.59
N ASN A 230 -16.71 -30.27 5.72
CA ASN A 230 -17.90 -29.47 6.05
C ASN A 230 -17.58 -28.03 6.47
N TYR A 231 -16.88 -27.22 5.67
CA TYR A 231 -16.83 -25.77 5.94
C TYR A 231 -16.82 -24.91 4.68
N LEU A 232 -17.64 -23.86 4.72
CA LEU A 232 -17.65 -22.76 3.77
C LEU A 232 -16.23 -22.22 3.59
N ASN A 233 -15.79 -22.12 2.34
CA ASN A 233 -14.60 -21.35 1.99
C ASN A 233 -14.86 -19.87 2.31
N ILE A 234 -14.50 -19.42 3.51
CA ILE A 234 -14.51 -17.99 3.90
C ILE A 234 -13.62 -17.16 2.95
N ILE A 235 -12.68 -17.79 2.24
CA ILE A 235 -11.81 -17.15 1.23
C ILE A 235 -12.44 -17.12 -0.18
N ILE A 236 -13.51 -17.90 -0.44
CA ILE A 236 -14.27 -17.87 -1.71
C ILE A 236 -15.61 -17.16 -1.53
N ALA A 237 -16.05 -16.93 -0.29
CA ALA A 237 -17.26 -16.18 0.05
C ALA A 237 -17.00 -14.74 0.53
N ALA A 238 -15.76 -14.23 0.42
CA ALA A 238 -15.37 -12.85 0.72
C ALA A 238 -14.60 -12.22 -0.45
#